data_AF-A0A024WDV7-F1
#
_entry.id   AF-A0A024WDV7-F1
#
_cell.length_a   1.000
_cell.length_b   1.000
_cell.length_c   1.000
_cell.angle_alpha   90.00
_cell.angle_beta   90.00
_cell.angle_gamma   90.00
#
_symmetry.space_group_name_H-M   'P 1'
#
loop_
_entity.id
_entity.type
_entity.pdbx_description
1 polymer ?
#
loop_
_entity_poly.entity_id
_entity_poly.type
_entity_poly.pdbx_seq_one_letter_code
_entity_poly.pdbx_strand_id
1 'polypeptide(L)'
;MKLHYTKILLFFFPLNILLTSYHAHNKNKPSITPHHTRTTTSRLLSEYDTESSIYDSDEEINSVKEIFERQTSRRFEEYEERMITQRQKYKEQRDKDIQKIILKDKMEKNLAKKIEKGCLRCGCGLGSVAGSIGLFGA
;
A
#
# COMPACT_ATOMS: atom_id res chain seq x y z
N MET A 1 27.37 18.68 25.17
CA MET A 1 27.52 19.18 23.77
C MET A 1 28.80 18.75 23.05
N LYS A 2 29.93 18.45 23.71
CA LYS A 2 31.20 18.09 23.01
C LYS A 2 31.21 16.72 22.29
N LEU A 3 30.39 15.76 22.71
CA LEU A 3 30.34 14.40 22.13
C LEU A 3 29.52 14.28 20.83
N HIS A 4 28.67 15.26 20.52
CA HIS A 4 27.89 15.25 19.28
C HIS A 4 28.70 15.78 18.09
N TYR A 5 29.64 16.69 18.35
CA TYR A 5 30.52 17.23 17.31
C TYR A 5 31.44 16.16 16.71
N THR A 6 32.01 15.28 17.54
CA THR A 6 32.83 14.16 17.05
C THR A 6 32.02 13.16 16.22
N LYS A 7 30.77 12.89 16.59
CA LYS A 7 29.87 12.03 15.80
C LYS A 7 29.48 12.65 14.44
N ILE A 8 29.23 13.96 14.40
CA ILE A 8 28.92 14.68 13.15
C ILE A 8 30.16 14.70 12.23
N LEU A 9 31.34 14.93 12.80
CA LEU A 9 32.60 14.96 12.05
C LEU A 9 32.96 13.57 11.49
N LEU A 10 32.65 12.49 12.22
CA LEU A 10 32.77 11.12 11.72
C LEU A 10 31.81 10.79 10.57
N PHE A 11 30.65 11.45 10.51
CA PHE A 11 29.67 11.25 9.43
C PHE A 11 30.01 12.06 8.16
N PHE A 12 30.81 13.13 8.28
CA PHE A 12 31.23 13.95 7.15
C PHE A 12 32.17 13.20 6.18
N PHE A 13 33.10 12.39 6.71
CA PHE A 13 34.03 11.61 5.90
C PHE A 13 33.34 10.61 4.94
N PRO A 14 32.42 9.74 5.37
CA PRO A 14 31.74 8.81 4.46
C PRO A 14 30.83 9.53 3.46
N LEU A 15 30.22 10.67 3.82
CA LEU A 15 29.39 11.45 2.89
C LEU A 15 30.19 12.06 1.73
N ASN A 16 31.40 12.57 1.98
CA ASN A 16 32.26 13.10 0.93
C ASN A 16 32.80 12.01 -0.01
N ILE A 17 33.05 10.81 0.53
CA ILE A 17 33.43 9.64 -0.29
C ILE A 17 32.26 9.23 -1.19
N LEU A 18 31.03 9.28 -0.67
CA LEU A 18 29.82 8.98 -1.45
C LEU A 18 29.61 10.00 -2.60
N LEU A 19 29.85 11.28 -2.33
CA LEU A 19 29.72 12.36 -3.31
C LEU A 19 30.78 12.28 -4.41
N THR A 20 32.03 12.00 -4.05
CA THR A 20 33.14 11.85 -5.03
C THR A 20 32.98 10.58 -5.86
N SER A 21 32.53 9.47 -5.25
CA SER A 21 32.16 8.23 -5.95
C SER A 21 31.01 8.45 -6.94
N TYR A 22 29.95 9.17 -6.52
CA TYR A 22 28.85 9.52 -7.42
C TYR A 22 29.35 10.31 -8.64
N HIS A 23 30.20 11.32 -8.44
CA HIS A 23 30.71 12.12 -9.56
C HIS A 23 31.64 11.32 -10.49
N ALA A 24 32.50 10.45 -9.95
CA ALA A 24 33.41 9.61 -10.73
C ALA A 24 32.70 8.50 -11.52
N HIS A 25 31.59 7.96 -11.00
CA HIS A 25 30.79 6.94 -11.67
C HIS A 25 29.66 7.49 -12.55
N ASN A 26 29.42 8.80 -12.53
CA ASN A 26 28.41 9.44 -13.37
C ASN A 26 28.94 9.68 -14.79
N LYS A 27 28.98 8.62 -15.59
CA LYS A 27 29.20 8.69 -17.04
C LYS A 27 27.93 9.15 -17.77
N ASN A 28 27.33 10.27 -17.34
CA ASN A 28 26.31 10.94 -18.14
C ASN A 28 27.00 11.67 -19.29
N LYS A 29 27.20 10.99 -20.41
CA LYS A 29 27.35 11.68 -21.69
C LYS A 29 26.04 12.45 -21.92
N PRO A 30 26.05 13.78 -22.12
CA PRO A 30 24.91 14.42 -22.73
C PRO A 30 24.87 13.90 -24.17
N SER A 31 24.08 12.85 -24.42
CA SER A 31 23.73 12.49 -25.78
C SER A 31 22.93 13.67 -26.32
N ILE A 32 23.60 14.53 -27.08
CA ILE A 32 22.92 15.49 -27.95
C ILE A 32 22.26 14.64 -29.03
N THR A 33 21.06 14.16 -28.71
CA THR A 33 20.21 13.48 -29.67
C THR A 33 19.73 14.53 -30.66
N PRO A 34 19.92 14.32 -31.99
CA PRO A 34 19.50 15.27 -33.00
C PRO A 34 18.01 15.57 -32.83
N HIS A 35 17.64 16.84 -33.00
CA HIS A 35 16.28 17.35 -32.94
C HIS A 35 15.32 16.53 -33.82
N HIS A 36 14.73 15.47 -33.26
CA HIS A 36 13.46 14.98 -33.74
C HIS A 36 12.44 16.04 -33.34
N THR A 37 11.91 16.73 -34.34
CA THR A 37 10.73 17.59 -34.30
C THR A 37 9.78 17.16 -33.19
N ARG A 38 9.71 17.97 -32.13
CA ARG A 38 8.75 17.78 -31.05
C ARG A 38 7.37 18.13 -31.59
N THR A 39 6.73 17.19 -32.26
CA THR A 39 5.26 17.19 -32.43
C THR A 39 4.66 16.80 -31.09
N THR A 40 4.81 17.67 -30.09
CA THR A 40 3.90 17.67 -28.94
C THR A 40 2.56 18.13 -29.49
N THR A 41 1.78 17.21 -30.06
CA THR A 41 0.34 17.35 -30.09
C THR A 41 -0.06 17.33 -28.62
N SER A 42 -0.10 18.50 -28.00
CA SER A 42 -0.62 18.64 -26.65
C SER A 42 -2.01 18.03 -26.68
N ARG A 43 -2.25 16.98 -25.89
CA ARG A 43 -3.60 16.52 -25.56
C ARG A 43 -4.31 17.52 -24.64
N LEU A 44 -4.08 18.81 -24.86
CA LEU A 44 -4.91 19.85 -24.28
C LEU A 44 -6.24 19.72 -25.00
N LEU A 45 -7.28 19.38 -24.24
CA LEU A 45 -8.65 19.60 -24.69
C LEU A 45 -8.73 21.08 -25.03
N SER A 46 -8.74 21.39 -26.32
CA SER A 46 -9.02 22.74 -26.77
C SER A 46 -10.46 22.99 -26.39
N GLU A 47 -10.70 23.84 -25.40
CA GLU A 47 -12.03 24.42 -25.16
C GLU A 47 -12.38 25.23 -26.42
N TYR A 48 -13.10 24.60 -27.34
CA TYR A 48 -13.83 25.32 -28.36
C TYR A 48 -15.11 25.83 -27.71
N ASP A 49 -15.39 27.12 -27.87
CA ASP A 49 -16.74 27.64 -27.63
C ASP A 49 -17.69 26.85 -28.51
N THR A 50 -18.40 25.91 -27.91
CA THR A 50 -19.40 25.13 -28.60
C THR A 50 -20.56 26.08 -28.78
N GLU A 51 -20.54 26.86 -29.86
CA GLU A 51 -21.71 27.60 -30.31
C GLU A 51 -22.88 26.61 -30.28
N SER A 52 -23.89 26.90 -29.45
CA SER A 52 -24.99 25.97 -29.18
C SER A 52 -25.52 25.52 -30.52
N SER A 53 -25.39 24.22 -30.78
CA SER A 53 -25.81 23.67 -32.05
C SER A 53 -27.29 24.02 -32.22
N ILE A 54 -27.72 24.40 -33.43
CA ILE A 54 -29.03 24.98 -33.77
C ILE A 54 -30.18 23.95 -33.59
N TYR A 55 -29.97 22.95 -32.74
CA TYR A 55 -30.65 21.67 -32.64
C TYR A 55 -31.23 21.41 -31.26
N ASP A 56 -31.02 22.30 -30.27
CA ASP A 56 -31.61 22.18 -28.93
C ASP A 56 -33.14 22.05 -28.96
N SER A 57 -33.78 22.54 -30.03
CA SER A 57 -35.23 22.48 -30.24
C SER A 57 -35.69 21.50 -31.34
N ASP A 58 -34.81 20.63 -31.84
CA ASP A 58 -35.20 19.61 -32.83
C ASP A 58 -35.95 18.47 -32.12
N GLU A 59 -37.16 18.17 -32.60
CA GLU A 59 -38.05 17.15 -32.04
C GLU A 59 -37.43 15.74 -32.14
N GLU A 60 -36.67 15.46 -33.20
CA GLU A 60 -35.97 14.19 -33.36
C GLU A 60 -34.86 14.04 -32.32
N ILE A 61 -34.07 15.09 -32.11
CA ILE A 61 -32.96 15.07 -31.15
C ILE A 61 -33.47 14.96 -29.71
N ASN A 62 -34.58 15.63 -29.40
CA ASN A 62 -35.22 15.50 -28.09
C ASN A 62 -35.74 14.08 -27.84
N SER A 63 -36.32 13.42 -28.85
CA SER A 63 -36.77 12.02 -28.72
C SER A 63 -35.62 11.04 -28.47
N VAL A 64 -34.48 11.22 -29.17
CA VAL A 64 -33.28 10.39 -28.98
C VAL A 64 -32.67 10.63 -27.60
N LYS A 65 -32.64 11.88 -27.14
CA LYS A 65 -32.18 12.24 -25.80
C LYS A 65 -33.01 11.57 -24.71
N GLU A 66 -34.34 11.61 -24.81
CA GLU A 66 -35.23 10.99 -23.82
C GLU A 66 -35.04 9.45 -23.77
N ILE A 67 -34.90 8.80 -24.93
CA ILE A 67 -34.61 7.36 -24.99
C ILE A 67 -33.26 7.06 -24.32
N PHE A 68 -32.24 7.85 -24.61
CA PHE A 68 -30.92 7.69 -24.00
C PHE A 68 -30.99 7.88 -22.48
N GLU A 69 -31.65 8.93 -21.99
CA GLU A 69 -31.84 9.19 -20.57
C GLU A 69 -32.57 8.02 -19.89
N ARG A 70 -33.66 7.53 -20.47
CA ARG A 70 -34.41 6.39 -19.92
C ARG A 70 -33.56 5.11 -19.86
N GLN A 71 -32.83 4.80 -20.93
CA GLN A 71 -31.93 3.65 -20.96
C GLN A 71 -30.78 3.78 -19.96
N THR A 72 -30.23 4.97 -19.84
CA THR A 72 -29.11 5.28 -18.97
C THR A 72 -29.52 5.20 -17.51
N SER A 73 -30.67 5.78 -17.14
CA SER A 73 -31.26 5.67 -15.80
C SER A 73 -31.45 4.21 -15.40
N ARG A 74 -32.02 3.39 -16.27
CA ARG A 74 -32.18 1.94 -16.02
C ARG A 74 -30.85 1.24 -15.79
N ARG A 75 -29.83 1.53 -16.63
CA ARG A 75 -28.49 0.94 -16.47
C ARG A 75 -27.82 1.36 -15.17
N PHE A 76 -28.05 2.60 -14.72
CA PHE A 76 -27.53 3.10 -13.45
C PHE A 76 -28.16 2.38 -12.26
N GLU A 77 -29.49 2.18 -12.26
CA GLU A 77 -30.19 1.42 -11.22
C GLU A 77 -29.67 -0.04 -11.16
N GLU A 78 -29.59 -0.73 -12.30
CA GLU A 78 -29.05 -2.10 -12.39
C GLU A 78 -27.58 -2.18 -11.96
N TYR A 79 -26.80 -1.11 -12.15
CA TYR A 79 -25.42 -1.02 -11.67
C TYR A 79 -25.34 -0.83 -10.15
N GLU A 80 -26.13 0.08 -9.59
CA GLU A 80 -26.19 0.34 -8.15
C GLU A 80 -26.63 -0.91 -7.37
N GLU A 81 -27.66 -1.61 -7.84
CA GLU A 81 -28.09 -2.88 -7.21
C GLU A 81 -26.97 -3.93 -7.22
N ARG A 82 -26.27 -4.09 -8.34
CA ARG A 82 -25.11 -4.99 -8.44
C ARG A 82 -23.97 -4.55 -7.52
N MET A 83 -23.74 -3.25 -7.39
CA MET A 83 -22.71 -2.71 -6.51
C MET A 83 -23.03 -2.97 -5.03
N ILE A 84 -24.28 -2.73 -4.61
CA ILE A 84 -24.75 -2.95 -3.24
C ILE A 84 -24.66 -4.44 -2.88
N THR A 85 -25.19 -5.32 -3.73
CA THR A 85 -25.19 -6.77 -3.50
C THR A 85 -23.77 -7.32 -3.38
N GLN A 86 -22.85 -6.89 -4.26
CA GLN A 86 -21.44 -7.30 -4.18
C GLN A 86 -20.76 -6.79 -2.92
N ARG A 87 -20.97 -5.51 -2.53
CA ARG A 87 -20.44 -4.97 -1.27
C ARG A 87 -20.92 -5.76 -0.06
N GLN A 88 -22.20 -6.13 -0.02
CA GLN A 88 -22.75 -6.93 1.07
C GLN A 88 -22.12 -8.32 1.13
N LYS A 89 -21.99 -9.01 -0.01
CA LYS A 89 -21.35 -10.33 -0.11
C LYS A 89 -19.92 -10.32 0.45
N TYR A 90 -19.10 -9.34 0.06
CA TYR A 90 -17.72 -9.24 0.55
C TYR A 90 -17.65 -8.85 2.03
N LYS A 91 -18.58 -8.03 2.53
CA LYS A 91 -18.69 -7.72 3.96
C LYS A 91 -18.97 -8.97 4.79
N GLU A 92 -19.95 -9.78 4.37
CA GLU A 92 -20.29 -11.04 5.04
C GLU A 92 -19.13 -12.04 5.01
N GLN A 93 -18.40 -12.13 3.90
CA GLN A 93 -17.22 -12.98 3.79
C GLN A 93 -16.11 -12.52 4.76
N ARG A 94 -15.83 -11.21 4.79
CA ARG A 94 -14.86 -10.60 5.72
C ARG A 94 -15.22 -10.86 7.17
N ASP A 95 -16.49 -10.70 7.55
CA ASP A 95 -16.93 -10.92 8.93
C ASP A 95 -16.77 -12.39 9.35
N LYS A 96 -17.08 -13.34 8.45
CA LYS A 96 -16.84 -14.78 8.67
C LYS A 96 -15.34 -15.09 8.84
N ASP A 97 -14.49 -14.52 7.99
CA ASP A 97 -13.05 -14.72 8.06
C ASP A 97 -12.45 -14.14 9.36
N ILE A 98 -12.92 -12.96 9.79
CA ILE A 98 -12.52 -12.35 11.06
C ILE A 98 -12.94 -13.24 12.24
N GLN A 99 -14.16 -13.76 12.26
CA GLN A 99 -14.61 -14.70 13.30
C GLN A 99 -13.74 -15.95 13.36
N LYS A 100 -13.38 -16.51 12.19
CA LYS A 100 -12.49 -17.68 12.10
C LYS A 100 -11.09 -17.38 12.66
N ILE A 101 -10.53 -16.21 12.36
CA ILE A 101 -9.23 -15.76 12.90
C ILE A 101 -9.29 -15.63 14.42
N ILE A 102 -10.34 -14.99 14.96
CA ILE A 102 -10.52 -14.81 16.41
C ILE A 102 -10.64 -16.17 17.11
N LEU A 103 -11.43 -17.11 16.56
CA LEU A 103 -11.57 -18.45 17.12
C LEU A 103 -10.24 -19.22 17.09
N LYS A 104 -9.49 -19.13 15.99
CA LYS A 104 -8.18 -19.76 15.86
C LYS A 104 -7.17 -19.20 16.86
N ASP A 105 -7.06 -17.88 16.97
CA ASP A 105 -6.18 -17.19 17.93
C ASP A 105 -6.54 -17.58 19.38
N LYS A 106 -7.83 -17.66 19.71
CA LYS A 106 -8.28 -18.12 21.04
C LYS A 106 -7.85 -19.55 21.34
N MET A 107 -7.95 -20.47 20.37
CA MET A 107 -7.48 -21.85 20.54
C MET A 107 -5.97 -21.93 20.69
N GLU A 108 -5.21 -21.20 19.87
CA GLU A 108 -3.74 -21.16 19.93
C GLU A 108 -3.25 -20.59 21.26
N LYS A 109 -3.84 -19.48 21.73
CA LYS A 109 -3.55 -18.92 23.06
C LYS A 109 -3.87 -19.88 24.20
N ASN A 110 -4.99 -20.62 24.10
CA ASN A 110 -5.34 -21.64 25.10
C ASN A 110 -4.35 -22.81 25.10
N LEU A 111 -3.90 -23.25 23.94
CA LEU A 111 -2.89 -24.31 23.81
C LEU A 111 -1.55 -23.85 24.38
N ALA A 112 -1.09 -22.65 24.02
CA ALA A 112 0.14 -22.05 24.54
C ALA A 112 0.09 -21.93 26.07
N LYS A 113 -1.02 -21.46 26.64
CA LYS A 113 -1.22 -21.37 28.09
C LYS A 113 -1.19 -22.74 28.79
N LYS A 114 -1.72 -23.79 28.14
CA LYS A 114 -1.65 -25.17 28.67
C LYS A 114 -0.22 -25.70 28.63
N ILE A 115 0.52 -25.45 27.54
CA ILE A 115 1.93 -25.84 27.40
C ILE A 115 2.80 -25.10 28.40
N GLU A 116 2.62 -23.78 28.56
CA GLU A 116 3.33 -22.96 29.54
C GLU A 116 3.11 -23.49 30.96
N LYS A 117 1.84 -23.71 31.35
CA LYS A 117 1.51 -24.31 32.65
C LYS A 117 2.09 -25.72 32.81
N GLY A 118 2.07 -26.54 31.75
CA GLY A 118 2.64 -27.88 31.74
C GLY A 118 4.17 -27.86 31.91
N CYS A 119 4.87 -26.96 31.21
CA CYS A 119 6.31 -26.76 31.30
C CYS A 119 6.74 -26.26 32.69
N LEU A 120 6.01 -25.28 33.24
CA LEU A 120 6.18 -24.81 34.63
C LEU A 120 5.97 -25.94 35.64
N ARG A 121 5.02 -26.84 35.40
CA ARG A 121 4.73 -27.98 36.29
C ARG A 121 5.70 -29.15 36.10
N CYS A 122 6.33 -29.27 34.94
CA CYS A 122 7.28 -30.32 34.59
C CYS A 122 8.69 -30.06 35.13
N GLY A 123 9.00 -28.85 35.62
CA GLY A 123 10.28 -28.55 36.26
C GLY A 123 11.52 -28.86 35.40
N CYS A 124 11.38 -28.93 34.07
CA CYS A 124 12.50 -29.26 33.20
C CYS A 124 13.38 -28.01 32.96
N GLY A 125 14.35 -27.82 33.85
CA GLY A 125 15.75 -27.79 33.39
C GLY A 125 16.51 -26.46 33.31
N LEU A 126 16.13 -25.38 33.99
CA LEU A 126 16.97 -24.15 34.02
C LEU A 126 17.41 -23.68 35.41
N GLY A 127 17.08 -24.40 36.48
CA GLY A 127 17.47 -24.03 37.85
C GLY A 127 18.63 -24.80 38.47
N SER A 128 19.11 -25.88 37.85
CA SER A 128 19.87 -26.92 38.59
C SER A 128 21.28 -27.26 38.08
N VAL A 129 21.84 -26.56 37.08
CA VAL A 129 23.20 -26.91 36.58
C VAL A 129 24.24 -25.78 36.67
N ALA A 130 23.86 -24.54 36.99
CA ALA A 130 24.84 -23.45 37.12
C ALA A 130 25.35 -23.19 38.57
N GLY A 131 24.74 -23.82 39.58
CA GLY A 131 25.04 -23.52 41.00
C GLY A 131 26.12 -24.38 41.67
N SER A 132 26.60 -25.46 41.03
CA SER A 132 27.35 -26.53 41.72
C SER A 132 28.82 -26.69 41.32
N ILE A 133 29.38 -25.81 40.49
CA ILE A 133 30.83 -25.85 40.11
C ILE A 133 31.64 -24.71 40.76
N GLY A 134 31.04 -23.88 41.62
CA GLY A 134 31.70 -22.73 42.25
C GLY A 134 32.18 -22.90 43.70
N LEU A 135 31.95 -24.06 44.36
CA LEU A 135 32.21 -24.21 45.81
C LEU A 135 33.27 -25.25 46.19
N PHE A 136 33.99 -25.84 45.24
CA PHE A 136 35.11 -26.75 45.51
C PHE A 136 36.36 -26.32 44.73
N GLY A 137 37.26 -25.62 45.40
CA GLY A 137 38.57 -25.15 44.91
C GLY A 137 38.91 -23.85 45.65
N ALA A 138 39.42 -23.94 46.88
CA ALA A 138 40.85 -24.04 47.21
C ALA A 138 41.60 -22.75 46.86
#